data_AF-A0A0C3PFL4-F1
#
_entry.id   AF-A0A0C3PFL4-F1
#
_cell.length_a   1.000
_cell.length_b   1.000
_cell.length_c   1.000
_cell.angle_alpha   90.00
_cell.angle_beta   90.00
_cell.angle_gamma   90.00
#
_symmetry.space_group_name_H-M   'P 1'
#
loop_
_entity.id
_entity.type
_entity.pdbx_description
1 polymer ?
#
loop_
_entity_poly.entity_id
_entity_poly.type
_entity_poly.pdbx_seq_one_letter_code
_entity_poly.pdbx_strand_id
1 'polypeptide(L)'
;KFRVLIIGRANAGKTSILQRVCETTESPKIYRVSGGRHEEVHLDPTIERGNHNIEDELIFTNHEGYIFHDSCGFEAGNEDELRAVQDFVHRKVTERRLRSRLHAIW
;
A
#
# COMPACT_ATOMS: atom_id res chain seq x y z
N LYS A 1 -2.96 -1.04 14.40
CA LYS A 1 -2.04 -0.63 13.32
C LYS A 1 -2.63 0.57 12.61
N PHE A 2 -1.82 1.58 12.32
CA PHE A 2 -2.20 2.80 11.61
C PHE A 2 -2.04 2.55 10.11
N ARG A 3 -3.10 2.79 9.32
CA ARG A 3 -3.14 2.47 7.88
C ARG A 3 -2.97 3.74 7.05
N VAL A 4 -1.95 3.74 6.19
CA VAL A 4 -1.62 4.87 5.32
C VAL A 4 -1.70 4.41 3.87
N LEU A 5 -2.39 5.19 3.05
CA LEU A 5 -2.36 5.03 1.59
C LEU A 5 -1.38 6.05 1.03
N ILE A 6 -0.42 5.62 0.22
CA ILE A 6 0.48 6.51 -0.51
C ILE A 6 0.06 6.61 -1.99
N ILE A 7 -0.15 7.84 -2.45
CA ILE A 7 -0.67 8.19 -3.77
C ILE A 7 0.40 8.97 -4.53
N GLY A 8 0.62 8.59 -5.79
CA GLY A 8 1.52 9.35 -6.65
C GLY A 8 1.74 8.68 -7.98
N ARG A 9 2.38 9.40 -8.90
CA ARG A 9 2.70 8.88 -10.25
C ARG A 9 3.52 7.58 -10.17
N ALA A 10 3.44 6.78 -11.23
CA ALA A 10 4.36 5.66 -11.40
C ALA A 10 5.81 6.17 -11.29
N ASN A 11 6.67 5.41 -10.60
CA ASN A 11 8.08 5.74 -10.36
C ASN A 11 8.38 7.07 -9.62
N ALA A 12 7.40 7.66 -8.95
CA ALA A 12 7.60 8.88 -8.14
C ALA A 12 8.43 8.68 -6.85
N GLY A 13 8.87 7.45 -6.56
CA GLY A 13 9.66 7.13 -5.36
C GLY A 13 8.84 6.81 -4.10
N LYS A 14 7.58 6.39 -4.25
CA LYS A 14 6.66 6.06 -3.15
C LYS A 14 7.24 5.04 -2.16
N THR A 15 7.66 3.88 -2.65
CA THR A 15 8.30 2.85 -1.81
C THR A 15 9.58 3.37 -1.13
N SER A 16 10.36 4.20 -1.85
CA SER A 16 11.60 4.78 -1.31
C SER A 16 11.36 5.79 -0.18
N ILE A 17 10.28 6.58 -0.22
CA ILE A 17 9.94 7.44 0.91
C ILE A 17 9.42 6.64 2.09
N LEU A 18 8.67 5.56 1.87
CA LEU A 18 8.24 4.65 2.94
C LEU A 18 9.44 4.01 3.66
N GLN A 19 10.43 3.56 2.90
CA GLN A 19 11.70 3.06 3.43
C GLN A 19 12.39 4.09 4.33
N ARG A 20 12.47 5.35 3.91
CA ARG A 20 13.06 6.44 4.70
C ARG A 20 12.27 6.76 5.97
N VAL A 21 10.94 6.79 5.88
CA VAL A 21 10.04 7.01 7.03
C VAL A 21 10.18 5.88 8.05
N CYS A 22 10.41 4.67 7.56
CA CYS A 22 10.64 3.49 8.36
C CYS A 22 12.13 3.26 8.67
N GLU A 23 12.99 4.27 8.52
CA GLU A 23 14.42 4.21 8.86
C GLU A 23 15.14 2.92 8.38
N THR A 24 14.81 2.46 7.17
CA THR A 24 15.29 1.19 6.62
C THR A 24 15.59 1.29 5.13
N THR A 25 16.44 0.40 4.64
CA THR A 25 16.67 0.17 3.20
C THR A 25 16.05 -1.14 2.72
N GLU A 26 15.50 -1.93 3.63
CA GLU A 26 14.87 -3.21 3.32
C GLU A 26 13.51 -2.98 2.64
N SER A 27 13.11 -3.90 1.75
CA SER A 27 11.74 -3.91 1.22
C SER A 27 10.74 -4.29 2.33
N PRO A 28 9.53 -3.72 2.32
CA PRO A 28 8.48 -4.19 3.21
C PRO A 28 8.08 -5.63 2.87
N LYS A 29 7.61 -6.36 3.87
CA LYS A 29 6.90 -7.61 3.63
C LYS A 29 5.51 -7.29 3.08
N ILE A 30 5.10 -8.05 2.07
CA ILE A 30 3.81 -7.88 1.39
C ILE A 30 2.87 -8.97 1.87
N TYR A 31 1.70 -8.58 2.38
CA TYR A 31 0.66 -9.51 2.80
C TYR A 31 -0.60 -9.30 1.98
N ARG A 32 -1.04 -10.34 1.28
CA ARG A 32 -2.34 -10.35 0.61
C ARG A 32 -3.41 -10.80 1.59
N VAL A 33 -4.49 -10.03 1.69
CA VAL A 33 -5.63 -10.35 2.55
C VAL A 33 -6.74 -11.00 1.73
N SER A 34 -6.97 -12.29 1.94
CA SER A 34 -8.04 -13.04 1.29
C SER A 34 -8.82 -13.87 2.31
N GLY A 35 -10.14 -13.74 2.34
CA GLY A 35 -11.00 -14.50 3.26
C GLY A 35 -10.66 -14.31 4.75
N GLY A 36 -10.04 -13.20 5.12
CA GLY A 36 -9.56 -12.93 6.49
C GLY A 36 -8.21 -13.56 6.86
N ARG A 37 -7.52 -14.22 5.91
CA ARG A 37 -6.15 -14.71 6.05
C ARG A 37 -5.17 -13.71 5.45
N HIS A 38 -4.02 -13.55 6.10
CA HIS A 38 -2.88 -12.80 5.58
C HIS A 38 -1.88 -13.81 5.03
N GLU A 39 -1.67 -13.79 3.71
CA GLU A 39 -0.70 -14.64 3.03
C GLU A 39 0.49 -13.77 2.64
N GLU A 40 1.68 -14.14 3.09
CA GLU A 40 2.92 -13.45 2.69
C GLU A 40 3.19 -13.73 1.20
N VAL A 41 3.24 -12.67 0.40
CA VAL A 41 3.52 -12.77 -1.03
C VAL A 41 5.01 -12.53 -1.23
N HIS A 42 5.71 -13.55 -1.72
CA HIS A 42 7.10 -13.40 -2.14
C HIS A 42 7.12 -12.92 -3.58
N LEU A 43 7.33 -11.62 -3.77
CA LEU A 43 7.52 -11.01 -5.08
C LEU A 43 9.01 -10.71 -5.29
N ASP A 44 9.44 -10.76 -6.54
CA ASP A 44 10.81 -10.38 -6.90
C ASP A 44 10.95 -8.85 -6.77
N PRO A 45 11.90 -8.33 -5.98
CA PRO A 45 12.08 -6.89 -5.76
C PRO A 45 12.39 -6.09 -7.02
N THR A 46 12.82 -6.75 -8.11
CA THR A 46 12.98 -6.10 -9.42
C THR A 46 11.65 -5.90 -10.16
N ILE A 47 10.64 -6.72 -9.87
CA ILE A 47 9.27 -6.62 -10.36
C ILE A 47 8.44 -5.66 -9.48
N GLU A 48 8.85 -5.41 -8.23
CA GLU A 48 8.13 -4.59 -7.23
C GLU A 48 7.92 -3.13 -7.64
N ARG A 49 8.84 -2.49 -8.39
CA ARG A 49 8.73 -1.05 -8.67
C ARG A 49 7.60 -0.76 -9.66
N GLY A 50 6.44 -0.39 -9.12
CA GLY A 50 5.28 0.05 -9.89
C GLY A 50 4.29 -1.05 -10.26
N ASN A 51 4.38 -2.24 -9.65
CA ASN A 51 3.36 -3.29 -9.80
C ASN A 51 2.78 -3.70 -8.43
N HIS A 52 2.28 -2.71 -7.70
CA HIS A 52 1.66 -2.91 -6.39
C HIS A 52 0.14 -3.02 -6.53
N ASN A 53 -0.45 -4.02 -5.87
CA ASN A 53 -1.89 -4.06 -5.65
C ASN A 53 -2.22 -3.23 -4.41
N ILE A 54 -3.10 -2.24 -4.56
CA ILE A 54 -3.52 -1.33 -3.49
C ILE A 54 -4.15 -2.07 -2.29
N GLU A 55 -4.67 -3.29 -2.50
CA GLU A 55 -5.22 -4.13 -1.43
C GLU A 55 -4.16 -4.82 -0.58
N ASP A 56 -2.97 -5.04 -1.13
CA ASP A 56 -1.89 -5.71 -0.42
C ASP A 56 -1.38 -4.79 0.71
N GLU A 57 -1.01 -5.40 1.83
CA GLU A 57 -0.50 -4.72 3.02
C GLU A 57 1.03 -4.74 3.02
N LEU A 58 1.64 -3.56 2.99
CA LEU A 58 3.08 -3.38 3.09
C LEU A 58 3.44 -3.14 4.57
N ILE A 59 4.26 -4.03 5.13
CA ILE A 59 4.67 -4.00 6.53
C ILE A 59 6.19 -4.04 6.62
N PHE A 60 6.78 -2.98 7.16
CA PHE A 60 8.20 -2.94 7.50
C PHE A 60 8.40 -3.59 8.87
N THR A 61 9.32 -4.56 8.95
CA THR A 61 9.57 -5.38 10.16
C THR A 61 10.03 -4.56 11.36
N ASN A 62 10.69 -3.42 11.12
CA ASN A 62 11.11 -2.49 12.17
C ASN A 62 10.04 -1.45 12.54
N HIS A 63 8.90 -1.40 11.84
CA HIS A 63 7.79 -0.48 12.10
C HIS A 63 6.41 -1.16 11.99
N GLU A 64 6.21 -2.23 12.76
CA GLU A 64 4.98 -3.06 12.71
C GLU A 64 3.68 -2.33 13.11
N GLY A 65 3.80 -1.15 13.73
CA GLY A 65 2.68 -0.29 14.07
C GLY A 65 1.93 0.26 12.85
N TYR A 66 2.57 0.27 11.69
CA TYR A 66 2.03 0.79 10.44
C TYR A 66 1.66 -0.33 9.46
N ILE A 67 0.67 -0.05 8.63
CA ILE A 67 0.38 -0.77 7.40
C ILE A 67 0.32 0.26 6.29
N PHE A 68 1.13 0.08 5.27
CA PHE A 68 1.08 0.93 4.08
C PHE A 68 0.33 0.22 2.96
N HIS A 69 -0.38 1.01 2.17
CA HIS A 69 -0.99 0.61 0.91
C HIS A 69 -0.40 1.51 -0.16
N ASP A 70 0.10 0.93 -1.25
CA ASP A 70 0.73 1.68 -2.34
C ASP A 70 -0.17 1.67 -3.58
N SER A 71 -0.38 2.85 -4.16
CA SER A 71 -1.00 2.96 -5.47
C SER A 71 -0.02 2.52 -6.57
N CYS A 72 -0.45 1.65 -7.49
CA CYS A 72 0.36 1.22 -8.64
C CYS A 72 1.03 2.42 -9.37
N GLY A 73 0.30 3.53 -9.38
CA GLY A 73 0.80 4.85 -9.73
C GLY A 73 0.08 5.39 -10.96
N PHE A 74 -0.17 6.69 -10.98
CA PHE A 74 -0.97 7.29 -12.04
C PHE A 74 -0.15 7.52 -13.30
N GLU A 75 -0.67 7.05 -14.43
CA GLU A 75 -0.17 7.33 -15.78
C GLU A 75 -1.16 8.21 -16.55
N ALA A 76 -0.66 9.06 -17.45
CA ALA A 76 -1.51 9.97 -18.19
C ALA A 76 -2.37 9.20 -19.21
N GLY A 77 -3.68 9.41 -19.18
CA GLY A 77 -4.63 8.78 -20.11
C GLY A 77 -5.25 7.49 -19.62
N ASN A 78 -4.95 7.06 -18.38
CA ASN A 78 -5.64 5.94 -17.74
C ASN A 78 -6.50 6.44 -16.55
N GLU A 79 -7.78 6.06 -16.55
CA GLU A 79 -8.73 6.37 -15.46
C GLU A 79 -8.85 5.22 -14.45
N ASP A 80 -8.38 4.02 -14.80
CA ASP A 80 -8.57 2.82 -14.01
C ASP A 80 -7.88 2.92 -12.64
N GLU A 81 -6.70 3.55 -12.58
CA GLU A 81 -5.99 3.77 -11.31
C GLU A 81 -6.72 4.76 -10.41
N LEU A 82 -7.35 5.80 -10.99
CA LEU A 82 -8.14 6.75 -10.23
C LEU A 82 -9.37 6.07 -9.62
N ARG A 83 -10.06 5.25 -10.42
CA ARG A 83 -11.21 4.48 -9.94
C ARG A 83 -10.80 3.48 -8.86
N ALA A 84 -9.72 2.73 -9.07
CA ALA A 84 -9.21 1.78 -8.08
C ALA A 84 -8.87 2.46 -6.74
N VAL A 85 -8.26 3.64 -6.78
CA VAL A 85 -7.96 4.44 -5.57
C VAL A 85 -9.25 4.94 -4.91
N GLN A 86 -10.21 5.46 -5.67
CA GLN A 86 -11.48 5.95 -5.14
C GLN A 86 -12.28 4.81 -4.48
N ASP A 87 -12.38 3.65 -5.13
CA ASP A 87 -13.06 2.46 -4.61
C ASP A 87 -12.37 1.94 -3.35
N PHE A 88 -11.04 1.89 -3.35
CA PHE A 88 -10.26 1.50 -2.18
C PHE A 88 -10.52 2.44 -0.99
N VAL A 89 -10.43 3.75 -1.21
CA VAL A 89 -10.66 4.75 -0.17
C VAL A 89 -12.09 4.61 0.36
N HIS A 90 -13.10 4.57 -0.52
CA HIS A 90 -14.50 4.45 -0.13
C HIS A 90 -14.77 3.22 0.74
N ARG A 91 -14.22 2.06 0.36
CA ARG A 91 -14.35 0.83 1.13
C ARG A 91 -13.62 0.90 2.47
N LYS A 92 -12.39 1.42 2.51
CA LYS A 92 -11.63 1.51 3.76
C LYS A 92 -12.21 2.53 4.73
N VAL A 93 -12.79 3.65 4.28
CA VAL A 93 -13.41 4.62 5.20
C VAL A 93 -14.72 4.12 5.80
N THR A 94 -15.43 3.24 5.07
CA THR A 94 -16.71 2.63 5.50
C THR A 94 -16.54 1.39 6.37
N GLU A 95 -15.31 0.91 6.58
CA GLU A 95 -15.01 -0.23 7.44
C GLU A 95 -15.57 -0.08 8.85
N ARG A 96 -16.12 -1.17 9.40
CA ARG A 96 -16.77 -1.13 10.71
C ARG A 96 -15.78 -1.05 11.86
N ARG A 97 -14.60 -1.65 11.69
CA ARG A 97 -13.54 -1.71 12.71
C ARG A 97 -12.51 -0.61 12.44
N LEU A 98 -12.21 0.20 13.45
CA LEU A 98 -11.19 1.26 13.36
C LEU A 98 -9.85 0.73 12.82
N ARG A 99 -9.40 -0.45 13.29
CA ARG A 99 -8.16 -1.08 12.82
C ARG A 99 -8.15 -1.47 11.32
N SER A 100 -9.33 -1.55 10.70
CA SER A 100 -9.50 -1.84 9.27
C SER A 100 -9.63 -0.56 8.43
N ARG A 101 -9.87 0.60 9.07
CA ARG A 101 -10.05 1.87 8.38
C ARG A 101 -8.75 2.45 7.86
N LEU A 102 -8.85 3.22 6.79
CA LEU A 102 -7.77 4.11 6.37
C LEU A 102 -7.64 5.27 7.36
N HIS A 103 -6.42 5.59 7.77
CA HIS A 103 -6.16 6.62 8.79
C HIS A 103 -5.54 7.89 8.18
N ALA A 104 -4.73 7.72 7.13
CA ALA A 104 -4.12 8.83 6.40
C ALA A 104 -3.99 8.50 4.91
N ILE A 105 -3.99 9.56 4.10
CA ILE A 105 -3.63 9.54 2.69
C ILE A 105 -2.45 10.50 2.56
N TRP A 106 -1.38 10.03 1.94
CA TRP A 106 -0.20 10.83 1.60
C TRP A 106 -0.05 10.89 0.09
#